data_AF-A0A7E4VU79-F1
#
_entry.id   AF-A0A7E4VU79-F1
#
_cell.length_a   1.000
_cell.length_b   1.000
_cell.length_c   1.000
_cell.angle_alpha   90.00
_cell.angle_beta   90.00
_cell.angle_gamma   90.00
#
_symmetry.space_group_name_H-M   'P 1'
#
loop_
_entity.id
_entity.type
_entity.pdbx_description
1 polymer ?
#
loop_
_entity_poly.entity_id
_entity_poly.type
_entity_poly.pdbx_seq_one_letter_code
_entity_poly.pdbx_strand_id
1 'polypeptide(L)'
;MVEYATDMNSSAHNASADTSIIKPESLAWKGEAPAYSSIELTEDDINRCLDYVDSFKMNDTFGIFDDATKAANLPESVKLANTLKWKEENKLITPSKSDTTLCVDILCRAPRYVTYPELVDIFAKLPPTFRRLISPQRLFERCFPATDDLGRLPIADVRDFLFELNAVINHWRLMQEFSSVKVGWLTEKELKSFMHHLIQSCEMYEDLRDGPGAVYCAEAFTSVIFFRFEVRDNGIVEIRKLLCSKIIPHIFGETDENDYDVDRVFCSRNHVLETMDTYLTRGLDGDGFTGDVVNILHSDILPIFFTRYMQLFQAEKLYFLEYYRLYYCFENLKNGKALVPAVIKHLFRVIDLDGDGCFSIQDFAIFHCHMMDELDRVANVTIEIDHYYDSLFDLANVPRGSPLTLKNLLSPAIDAATFFNMILDITYVVSQENCGNAESESE
;
A
#
# COMPACT_ATOMS: atom_id res chain seq x y z
N MET A 1 23.91 -41.57 -29.17
CA MET A 1 23.70 -42.76 -30.03
C MET A 1 22.29 -43.25 -29.74
N VAL A 2 21.28 -42.84 -30.53
CA VAL A 2 20.70 -43.59 -31.70
C VAL A 2 19.96 -44.84 -31.16
N GLU A 3 18.64 -45.11 -31.31
CA GLU A 3 17.51 -44.71 -32.20
C GLU A 3 16.20 -45.18 -31.48
N TYR A 4 15.10 -44.43 -31.44
CA TYR A 4 13.93 -44.37 -32.37
C TYR A 4 13.11 -45.67 -32.60
N ALA A 5 11.79 -45.57 -32.35
CA ALA A 5 10.63 -46.10 -33.14
C ALA A 5 9.42 -46.36 -32.19
N THR A 6 8.43 -45.47 -32.13
CA THR A 6 7.13 -45.51 -32.86
C THR A 6 6.27 -46.75 -32.61
N ASP A 7 5.09 -46.53 -32.02
CA ASP A 7 3.85 -47.16 -32.48
C ASP A 7 2.64 -46.26 -32.20
N MET A 8 2.02 -45.81 -33.29
CA MET A 8 0.65 -45.32 -33.34
C MET A 8 -0.22 -46.46 -33.89
N ASN A 9 -1.28 -46.87 -33.17
CA ASN A 9 -2.65 -46.76 -33.69
C ASN A 9 -3.72 -47.35 -32.77
N SER A 10 -4.88 -46.68 -32.87
CA SER A 10 -6.25 -47.18 -32.66
C SER A 10 -6.71 -47.53 -31.25
N SER A 11 -7.60 -46.69 -30.72
CA SER A 11 -9.01 -47.07 -30.62
C SER A 11 -9.84 -45.90 -30.10
N ALA A 12 -10.75 -45.42 -30.94
CA ALA A 12 -11.84 -44.56 -30.53
C ALA A 12 -12.75 -45.33 -29.56
N HIS A 13 -12.92 -44.80 -28.35
CA HIS A 13 -14.07 -45.14 -27.51
C HIS A 13 -14.70 -43.86 -26.97
N ASN A 14 -15.91 -43.60 -27.48
CA ASN A 14 -16.90 -42.75 -26.86
C ASN A 14 -17.13 -43.22 -25.41
N ALA A 15 -16.80 -42.37 -24.46
CA ALA A 15 -17.30 -42.48 -23.09
C ALA A 15 -17.78 -41.09 -22.67
N SER A 16 -19.11 -40.94 -22.64
CA SER A 16 -19.79 -39.83 -21.97
C SER A 16 -19.42 -39.87 -20.49
N ALA A 17 -18.64 -38.89 -20.03
CA ALA A 17 -18.41 -38.70 -18.61
C ALA A 17 -19.54 -37.83 -18.05
N ASP A 18 -20.41 -38.47 -17.28
CA ASP A 18 -21.34 -37.88 -16.32
C ASP A 18 -20.58 -36.89 -15.42
N THR A 19 -20.81 -35.59 -15.63
CA THR A 19 -20.48 -34.56 -14.65
C THR A 19 -21.55 -34.55 -13.58
N SER A 20 -21.45 -35.51 -12.66
CA SER A 20 -22.15 -35.41 -11.39
C SER A 20 -21.63 -34.16 -10.65
N ILE A 21 -22.50 -33.16 -10.57
CA ILE A 21 -22.31 -31.94 -9.80
C ILE A 21 -22.19 -32.35 -8.33
N ILE A 22 -20.97 -32.35 -7.79
CA ILE A 22 -20.76 -32.36 -6.36
C ILE A 22 -21.20 -30.99 -5.85
N LYS A 23 -22.41 -30.94 -5.28
CA LYS A 23 -22.88 -29.79 -4.50
C LYS A 23 -21.99 -29.68 -3.24
N PRO A 24 -21.38 -28.52 -2.94
CA PRO A 24 -20.78 -28.33 -1.64
C PRO A 24 -21.91 -28.09 -0.62
N GLU A 25 -22.32 -29.16 0.05
CA GLU A 25 -23.15 -29.07 1.24
C GLU A 25 -22.31 -28.53 2.42
N SER A 26 -22.71 -27.34 2.89
CA SER A 26 -22.66 -26.91 4.29
C SER A 26 -21.36 -27.09 5.09
N LEU A 27 -20.48 -26.09 5.01
CA LEU A 27 -19.73 -25.64 6.18
C LEU A 27 -20.56 -24.53 6.87
N ALA A 28 -21.65 -24.93 7.50
CA ALA A 28 -22.40 -24.05 8.38
C ALA A 28 -21.59 -23.85 9.66
N TRP A 29 -21.02 -22.65 9.83
CA TRP A 29 -20.40 -22.21 11.06
C TRP A 29 -21.46 -22.26 12.18
N LYS A 30 -21.35 -23.24 13.09
CA LYS A 30 -22.20 -23.39 14.29
C LYS A 30 -21.52 -22.80 15.53
N GLY A 31 -20.85 -21.66 15.37
CA GLY A 31 -20.38 -20.86 16.49
C GLY A 31 -21.41 -19.78 16.79
N GLU A 32 -21.89 -19.70 18.02
CA GLU A 32 -22.63 -18.52 18.47
C GLU A 32 -21.73 -17.29 18.28
N ALA A 33 -22.22 -16.28 17.54
CA ALA A 33 -21.52 -15.03 17.35
C ALA A 33 -21.26 -14.40 18.74
N PRO A 34 -19.99 -14.13 19.12
CA PRO A 34 -19.73 -13.48 20.40
C PRO A 34 -20.46 -12.13 20.46
N ALA A 35 -20.96 -11.76 21.63
CA ALA A 35 -21.61 -10.48 21.84
C ALA A 35 -20.60 -9.34 21.57
N TYR A 36 -20.67 -8.73 20.38
CA TYR A 36 -19.73 -7.70 19.95
C TYR A 36 -20.13 -6.33 20.51
N SER A 37 -19.30 -5.77 21.39
CA SER A 37 -19.33 -4.36 21.75
C SER A 37 -18.87 -3.50 20.57
N SER A 38 -19.49 -2.35 20.34
CA SER A 38 -19.00 -1.34 19.40
C SER A 38 -17.53 -1.03 19.68
N ILE A 39 -16.64 -1.28 18.72
CA ILE A 39 -15.23 -0.90 18.85
C ILE A 39 -15.17 0.63 18.72
N GLU A 40 -15.09 1.32 19.87
CA GLU A 40 -14.76 2.74 19.92
C GLU A 40 -13.26 2.90 19.66
N LEU A 41 -12.86 3.93 18.88
CA LEU A 41 -11.45 4.31 18.75
C LEU A 41 -10.90 4.60 20.15
N THR A 42 -9.83 3.92 20.55
CA THR A 42 -9.18 4.18 21.83
C THR A 42 -8.34 5.45 21.74
N GLU A 43 -8.08 6.11 22.88
CA GLU A 43 -7.26 7.33 22.94
C GLU A 43 -5.88 7.17 22.28
N ASP A 44 -5.29 5.97 22.32
CA ASP A 44 -4.03 5.65 21.67
C ASP A 44 -4.15 5.52 20.14
N ASP A 45 -5.32 5.12 19.63
CA ASP A 45 -5.59 5.01 18.19
C ASP A 45 -5.69 6.38 17.55
N ILE A 46 -6.34 7.29 18.26
CA ILE A 46 -6.46 8.69 17.86
C ILE A 46 -5.10 9.32 17.91
N ASN A 47 -4.31 9.10 18.97
CA ASN A 47 -2.94 9.58 19.03
C ASN A 47 -2.07 9.10 17.87
N ARG A 48 -2.14 7.82 17.46
CA ARG A 48 -1.38 7.34 16.29
C ARG A 48 -1.84 7.99 14.99
N CYS A 49 -3.13 8.17 14.84
CA CYS A 49 -3.69 8.85 13.68
C CYS A 49 -3.42 10.35 13.70
N LEU A 50 -3.14 10.94 14.87
CA LEU A 50 -2.72 12.34 15.03
C LEU A 50 -1.20 12.52 14.89
N ASP A 51 -0.39 11.60 15.40
CA ASP A 51 1.05 11.44 15.13
C ASP A 51 1.32 11.39 13.65
N TYR A 52 0.43 10.71 12.94
CA TYR A 52 0.37 10.67 11.50
C TYR A 52 -0.02 12.03 10.87
N VAL A 53 -1.02 12.71 11.41
CA VAL A 53 -1.41 14.07 10.99
C VAL A 53 -0.30 15.10 11.20
N ASP A 54 0.58 15.02 12.20
CA ASP A 54 1.69 16.00 12.24
C ASP A 54 2.74 15.77 11.14
N SER A 55 2.81 14.57 10.56
CA SER A 55 3.59 14.35 9.32
C SER A 55 2.94 15.01 8.09
N PHE A 56 1.69 15.46 8.22
CA PHE A 56 0.91 16.20 7.22
C PHE A 56 1.19 17.71 7.27
N LYS A 57 1.74 18.25 8.37
CA LYS A 57 1.96 19.70 8.58
C LYS A 57 3.18 20.29 7.84
N MET A 58 3.58 19.70 6.72
CA MET A 58 4.46 20.36 5.75
C MET A 58 3.74 20.44 4.40
N ASN A 59 2.98 21.54 4.23
CA ASN A 59 2.57 22.23 3.01
C ASN A 59 1.06 22.54 2.96
N ASP A 60 0.76 23.84 2.99
CA ASP A 60 -0.56 24.44 2.84
C ASP A 60 -1.19 24.04 1.49
N THR A 61 -2.13 23.10 1.45
CA THR A 61 -3.20 23.10 0.42
C THR A 61 -4.33 22.10 0.71
N PHE A 62 -5.16 22.37 1.72
CA PHE A 62 -6.58 22.02 1.60
C PHE A 62 -7.26 23.12 0.78
N GLY A 63 -7.34 22.92 -0.54
CA GLY A 63 -8.05 23.80 -1.47
C GLY A 63 -9.58 23.80 -1.32
N ILE A 64 -10.12 23.60 -0.11
CA ILE A 64 -11.57 23.48 0.12
C ILE A 64 -12.20 24.81 0.62
N PHE A 65 -11.45 25.92 0.67
CA PHE A 65 -12.03 27.22 1.09
C PHE A 65 -11.67 28.46 0.26
N ASP A 66 -11.02 28.35 -0.90
CA ASP A 66 -10.71 29.54 -1.73
C ASP A 66 -11.79 29.89 -2.78
N ASP A 67 -12.95 29.22 -2.74
CA ASP A 67 -14.09 29.54 -3.61
C ASP A 67 -14.86 30.80 -3.19
N ALA A 68 -14.66 31.28 -1.95
CA ALA A 68 -15.23 32.55 -1.52
C ALA A 68 -14.69 33.74 -2.35
N THR A 69 -13.47 33.61 -2.89
CA THR A 69 -12.79 34.66 -3.63
C THR A 69 -13.08 34.59 -5.14
N LYS A 70 -13.28 33.38 -5.71
CA LYS A 70 -13.64 33.18 -7.13
C LYS A 70 -15.13 33.33 -7.42
N ALA A 71 -16.01 33.11 -6.44
CA ALA A 71 -17.45 33.25 -6.61
C ALA A 71 -17.97 34.71 -6.61
N ALA A 72 -17.11 35.73 -6.50
CA ALA A 72 -17.53 37.12 -6.39
C ALA A 72 -18.32 37.63 -7.63
N ASN A 73 -18.12 37.03 -8.82
CA ASN A 73 -18.67 37.53 -10.09
C ASN A 73 -19.87 36.75 -10.65
N LEU A 74 -20.37 35.73 -9.96
CA LEU A 74 -21.57 34.99 -10.42
C LEU A 74 -22.88 35.65 -9.93
N PRO A 75 -23.98 35.59 -10.70
CA PRO A 75 -25.30 36.00 -10.21
C PRO A 75 -25.73 35.16 -8.99
N GLU A 76 -26.34 35.78 -7.96
CA GLU A 76 -26.76 35.08 -6.73
C GLU A 76 -27.64 33.86 -6.98
N SER A 77 -28.47 33.88 -8.03
CA SER A 77 -29.31 32.75 -8.42
C SER A 77 -28.51 31.53 -8.89
N VAL A 78 -27.35 31.75 -9.53
CA VAL A 78 -26.44 30.69 -9.97
C VAL A 78 -25.61 30.18 -8.78
N LYS A 79 -25.19 31.06 -7.87
CA LYS A 79 -24.54 30.65 -6.61
C LYS A 79 -25.47 29.75 -5.80
N LEU A 80 -26.74 30.14 -5.65
CA LEU A 80 -27.72 29.38 -4.89
C LEU A 80 -28.06 28.04 -5.56
N ALA A 81 -28.22 28.01 -6.88
CA ALA A 81 -28.50 26.79 -7.63
C ALA A 81 -27.33 25.78 -7.62
N ASN A 82 -26.09 26.25 -7.81
CA ASN A 82 -24.90 25.40 -7.73
C ASN A 82 -24.66 24.91 -6.30
N THR A 83 -24.90 25.75 -5.30
CA THR A 83 -24.81 25.37 -3.88
C THR A 83 -25.89 24.35 -3.51
N LEU A 84 -27.11 24.46 -4.05
CA LEU A 84 -28.20 23.52 -3.79
C LEU A 84 -27.99 22.19 -4.51
N LYS A 85 -27.52 22.21 -5.77
CA LYS A 85 -27.20 21.02 -6.55
C LYS A 85 -26.01 20.25 -5.96
N TRP A 86 -24.95 20.95 -5.58
CA TRP A 86 -23.82 20.38 -4.83
C TRP A 86 -24.25 19.81 -3.47
N LYS A 87 -25.17 20.48 -2.75
CA LYS A 87 -25.74 19.97 -1.48
C LYS A 87 -26.64 18.74 -1.65
N GLU A 88 -27.26 18.55 -2.81
CA GLU A 88 -28.10 17.39 -3.09
C GLU A 88 -27.27 16.18 -3.57
N GLU A 89 -26.20 16.43 -4.31
CA GLU A 89 -25.32 15.39 -4.89
C GLU A 89 -24.26 14.90 -3.87
N ASN A 90 -23.82 15.73 -2.91
CA ASN A 90 -22.78 15.39 -1.92
C ASN A 90 -23.29 15.08 -0.49
N LYS A 91 -24.49 14.51 -0.36
CA LYS A 91 -25.08 14.17 0.97
C LYS A 91 -24.29 13.15 1.80
N LEU A 92 -23.27 12.49 1.25
CA LEU A 92 -22.50 11.43 1.91
C LEU A 92 -21.14 11.87 2.46
N ILE A 93 -20.65 13.07 2.12
CA ILE A 93 -19.35 13.58 2.60
C ILE A 93 -19.52 14.98 3.18
N THR A 94 -20.57 15.19 3.96
CA THR A 94 -20.53 16.28 4.93
C THR A 94 -20.37 15.66 6.30
N PRO A 95 -19.37 16.09 7.11
CA PRO A 95 -19.40 15.88 8.55
C PRO A 95 -20.81 16.20 9.04
N SER A 96 -21.30 15.62 10.14
CA SER A 96 -22.52 16.17 10.73
C SER A 96 -22.29 17.67 10.87
N LYS A 97 -23.00 18.48 10.07
CA LYS A 97 -22.73 19.93 10.00
C LYS A 97 -22.80 20.54 11.40
N SER A 98 -23.50 19.89 12.31
CA SER A 98 -23.52 20.21 13.74
C SER A 98 -22.14 20.25 14.39
N ASP A 99 -21.27 19.26 14.17
CA ASP A 99 -20.08 19.09 15.02
C ASP A 99 -18.94 19.98 14.53
N THR A 100 -18.68 20.02 13.22
CA THR A 100 -17.67 20.92 12.63
C THR A 100 -18.05 22.39 12.81
N THR A 101 -19.29 22.77 12.51
CA THR A 101 -19.74 24.16 12.65
C THR A 101 -19.72 24.59 14.12
N LEU A 102 -20.09 23.70 15.05
CA LEU A 102 -19.99 23.99 16.48
C LEU A 102 -18.54 24.15 16.95
N CYS A 103 -17.62 23.30 16.49
CA CYS A 103 -16.19 23.45 16.79
C CYS A 103 -15.65 24.80 16.28
N VAL A 104 -15.96 25.16 15.03
CA VAL A 104 -15.54 26.45 14.44
C VAL A 104 -16.13 27.62 15.21
N ASP A 105 -17.41 27.59 15.56
CA ASP A 105 -18.06 28.67 16.31
C ASP A 105 -17.47 28.86 17.71
N ILE A 106 -17.11 27.77 18.39
CA ILE A 106 -16.46 27.81 19.70
C ILE A 106 -15.05 28.42 19.57
N LEU A 107 -14.27 27.99 18.58
CA LEU A 107 -12.88 28.41 18.40
C LEU A 107 -12.75 29.82 17.83
N CYS A 108 -13.64 30.26 16.95
CA CYS A 108 -13.67 31.62 16.41
C CYS A 108 -13.96 32.69 17.48
N ARG A 109 -14.55 32.29 18.62
CA ARG A 109 -14.82 33.17 19.76
C ARG A 109 -13.72 33.15 20.82
N ALA A 110 -12.76 32.25 20.70
CA ALA A 110 -11.65 32.13 21.65
C ALA A 110 -10.59 33.23 21.39
N PRO A 111 -9.84 33.63 22.44
CA PRO A 111 -8.70 34.53 22.28
C PRO A 111 -7.65 33.93 21.34
N ARG A 112 -6.80 34.79 20.76
CA ARG A 112 -5.72 34.38 19.82
C ARG A 112 -4.77 33.34 20.42
N TYR A 113 -4.59 33.40 21.74
CA TYR A 113 -3.78 32.46 22.51
C TYR A 113 -4.61 31.94 23.67
N VAL A 114 -4.42 30.66 24.00
CA VAL A 114 -5.10 29.99 25.11
C VAL A 114 -4.10 29.34 26.05
N THR A 115 -4.32 29.53 27.34
CA THR A 115 -3.65 28.81 28.42
C THR A 115 -4.27 27.42 28.60
N TYR A 116 -3.60 26.52 29.32
CA TYR A 116 -4.16 25.20 29.60
C TYR A 116 -5.55 25.23 30.28
N PRO A 117 -5.82 26.06 31.31
CA PRO A 117 -7.17 26.16 31.89
C PRO A 117 -8.23 26.62 30.89
N GLU A 118 -7.90 27.61 30.04
CA GLU A 118 -8.81 28.08 28.98
C GLU A 118 -9.07 27.00 27.93
N LEU A 119 -8.05 26.19 27.60
CA LEU A 119 -8.20 25.04 26.72
C LEU A 119 -9.14 24.00 27.31
N VAL A 120 -9.04 23.71 28.62
CA VAL A 120 -9.98 22.80 29.32
C VAL A 120 -11.42 23.31 29.20
N ASP A 121 -11.63 24.62 29.36
CA ASP A 121 -12.96 25.24 29.23
C ASP A 121 -13.50 25.21 27.79
N ILE A 122 -12.63 25.40 26.80
CA ILE A 122 -12.96 25.23 25.37
C ILE A 122 -13.32 23.77 25.11
N PHE A 123 -12.50 22.84 25.59
CA PHE A 123 -12.65 21.41 25.39
C PHE A 123 -13.98 20.89 25.97
N ALA A 124 -14.38 21.37 27.14
CA ALA A 124 -15.65 21.04 27.77
C ALA A 124 -16.88 21.38 26.90
N LYS A 125 -16.75 22.38 26.00
CA LYS A 125 -17.80 22.82 25.08
C LYS A 125 -17.83 22.04 23.76
N LEU A 126 -16.78 21.28 23.45
CA LEU A 126 -16.72 20.49 22.23
C LEU A 126 -17.76 19.35 22.22
N PRO A 127 -18.18 18.88 21.02
CA PRO A 127 -19.08 17.74 20.91
C PRO A 127 -18.58 16.54 21.71
N PRO A 128 -19.47 15.74 22.32
CA PRO A 128 -19.09 14.54 23.07
C PRO A 128 -18.18 13.59 22.30
N THR A 129 -18.32 13.55 20.97
CA THR A 129 -17.44 12.79 20.06
C THR A 129 -15.97 13.16 20.30
N PHE A 130 -15.60 14.43 20.21
CA PHE A 130 -14.22 14.88 20.44
C PHE A 130 -13.75 14.59 21.86
N ARG A 131 -14.64 14.80 22.84
CA ARG A 131 -14.31 14.60 24.26
C ARG A 131 -14.06 13.16 24.66
N ARG A 132 -14.59 12.18 23.91
CA ARG A 132 -14.27 10.77 24.09
C ARG A 132 -12.95 10.38 23.47
N LEU A 133 -12.49 11.14 22.48
CA LEU A 133 -11.40 10.76 21.61
C LEU A 133 -10.05 11.31 22.06
N ILE A 134 -10.04 12.50 22.67
CA ILE A 134 -8.81 13.12 23.16
C ILE A 134 -9.06 13.78 24.51
N SER A 135 -8.04 13.84 25.36
CA SER A 135 -8.08 14.62 26.60
C SER A 135 -7.57 16.05 26.38
N PRO A 136 -8.05 17.06 27.14
CA PRO A 136 -7.52 18.42 27.06
C PRO A 136 -5.99 18.48 27.27
N GLN A 137 -5.48 17.59 28.15
CA GLN A 137 -4.05 17.47 28.41
C GLN A 137 -3.28 17.04 27.17
N ARG A 138 -3.71 15.99 26.48
CA ARG A 138 -3.06 15.54 25.25
C ARG A 138 -3.16 16.56 24.13
N LEU A 139 -4.31 17.23 23.98
CA LEU A 139 -4.46 18.34 23.04
C LEU A 139 -3.44 19.46 23.33
N PHE A 140 -3.24 19.78 24.61
CA PHE A 140 -2.26 20.77 25.03
C PHE A 140 -0.82 20.33 24.75
N GLU A 141 -0.45 19.11 25.15
CA GLU A 141 0.87 18.51 24.93
C GLU A 141 1.20 18.44 23.43
N ARG A 142 0.20 18.18 22.60
CA ARG A 142 0.36 18.09 21.16
C ARG A 142 0.61 19.43 20.49
N CYS A 143 -0.16 20.44 20.86
CA CYS A 143 0.08 21.79 20.37
C CYS A 143 1.26 22.47 21.09
N PHE A 144 1.82 21.85 22.14
CA PHE A 144 2.88 22.41 22.98
C PHE A 144 4.11 22.91 22.22
N PRO A 145 4.59 22.26 21.14
CA PRO A 145 5.71 22.79 20.37
C PRO A 145 5.48 24.20 19.80
N ALA A 146 4.22 24.63 19.69
CA ALA A 146 3.83 25.97 19.24
C ALA A 146 3.59 26.96 20.39
N THR A 147 3.86 26.60 21.65
CA THR A 147 3.67 27.55 22.77
C THR A 147 4.59 28.75 22.65
N ASP A 148 4.07 29.92 22.98
CA ASP A 148 4.90 31.10 23.21
C ASP A 148 5.75 30.96 24.49
N ASP A 149 6.64 31.93 24.73
CA ASP A 149 7.49 31.99 25.92
C ASP A 149 6.70 32.01 27.26
N LEU A 150 5.39 32.21 27.19
CA LEU A 150 4.48 32.25 28.34
C LEU A 150 3.68 30.94 28.49
N GLY A 151 3.98 29.91 27.69
CA GLY A 151 3.30 28.62 27.72
C GLY A 151 1.87 28.67 27.21
N ARG A 152 1.54 29.63 26.34
CA ARG A 152 0.21 29.77 25.73
C ARG A 152 0.22 29.23 24.31
N LEU A 153 -0.85 28.53 23.96
CA LEU A 153 -1.02 27.93 22.64
C LEU A 153 -1.72 28.90 21.68
N PRO A 154 -1.23 29.06 20.44
CA PRO A 154 -1.99 29.75 19.41
C PRO A 154 -3.30 28.98 19.15
N ILE A 155 -4.43 29.69 19.15
CA ILE A 155 -5.73 29.08 18.89
C ILE A 155 -5.84 28.51 17.46
N ALA A 156 -5.03 29.04 16.54
CA ALA A 156 -4.92 28.53 15.18
C ALA A 156 -4.47 27.07 15.17
N ASP A 157 -3.40 26.72 15.91
CA ASP A 157 -2.88 25.36 15.96
C ASP A 157 -3.88 24.38 16.58
N VAL A 158 -4.58 24.82 17.63
CA VAL A 158 -5.65 24.03 18.27
C VAL A 158 -6.80 23.81 17.30
N ARG A 159 -7.17 24.82 16.52
CA ARG A 159 -8.24 24.75 15.52
C ARG A 159 -7.87 23.81 14.40
N ASP A 160 -6.68 23.94 13.86
CA ASP A 160 -6.21 23.15 12.72
C ASP A 160 -6.13 21.67 13.13
N PHE A 161 -5.63 21.40 14.34
CA PHE A 161 -5.67 20.06 14.94
C PHE A 161 -7.09 19.49 15.08
N LEU A 162 -8.05 20.28 15.58
CA LEU A 162 -9.43 19.81 15.72
C LEU A 162 -10.11 19.56 14.37
N PHE A 163 -9.74 20.30 13.32
CA PHE A 163 -10.18 20.02 11.95
C PHE A 163 -9.61 18.71 11.42
N GLU A 164 -8.32 18.47 11.62
CA GLU A 164 -7.66 17.22 11.22
C GLU A 164 -8.29 16.01 11.94
N LEU A 165 -8.49 16.12 13.26
CA LEU A 165 -9.18 15.10 14.04
C LEU A 165 -10.61 14.84 13.52
N ASN A 166 -11.34 15.90 13.17
CA ASN A 166 -12.66 15.76 12.57
C ASN A 166 -12.61 15.03 11.23
N ALA A 167 -11.63 15.34 10.37
CA ALA A 167 -11.45 14.66 9.10
C ALA A 167 -11.21 13.16 9.32
N VAL A 168 -10.32 12.78 10.24
CA VAL A 168 -10.07 11.36 10.59
C VAL A 168 -11.34 10.66 11.06
N ILE A 169 -12.13 11.29 11.94
CA ILE A 169 -13.40 10.73 12.43
C ILE A 169 -14.38 10.50 11.28
N ASN A 170 -14.49 11.45 10.35
CA ASN A 170 -15.40 11.31 9.21
C ASN A 170 -14.96 10.22 8.24
N HIS A 171 -13.65 10.10 7.96
CA HIS A 171 -13.12 8.99 7.17
C HIS A 171 -13.36 7.64 7.85
N TRP A 172 -13.16 7.55 9.18
CA TRP A 172 -13.47 6.35 9.95
C TRP A 172 -14.94 5.96 9.85
N ARG A 173 -15.85 6.93 10.04
CA ARG A 173 -17.30 6.70 9.93
C ARG A 173 -17.67 6.25 8.52
N LEU A 174 -17.15 6.90 7.49
CA LEU A 174 -17.40 6.54 6.10
C LEU A 174 -16.92 5.11 5.82
N MET A 175 -15.69 4.76 6.20
CA MET A 175 -15.18 3.39 6.05
C MET A 175 -16.05 2.36 6.79
N GLN A 176 -16.56 2.69 7.98
CA GLN A 176 -17.47 1.81 8.70
C GLN A 176 -18.80 1.53 7.99
N GLU A 177 -19.28 2.44 7.14
CA GLU A 177 -20.50 2.21 6.34
C GLU A 177 -20.32 1.09 5.31
N PHE A 178 -19.08 0.88 4.84
CA PHE A 178 -18.72 -0.20 3.93
C PHE A 178 -18.46 -1.53 4.65
N SER A 179 -18.24 -1.52 5.97
CA SER A 179 -17.98 -2.72 6.76
C SER A 179 -19.29 -3.47 7.06
N SER A 180 -19.42 -4.69 6.56
CA SER A 180 -20.59 -5.56 6.79
C SER A 180 -20.79 -5.91 8.27
N VAL A 181 -19.71 -5.98 9.04
CA VAL A 181 -19.74 -6.35 10.46
C VAL A 181 -19.68 -5.12 11.38
N LYS A 182 -19.34 -3.92 10.86
CA LYS A 182 -19.15 -2.68 11.63
C LYS A 182 -18.13 -2.79 12.78
N VAL A 183 -17.14 -3.68 12.66
CA VAL A 183 -16.17 -3.99 13.74
C VAL A 183 -14.84 -3.25 13.55
N GLY A 184 -14.75 -2.22 12.71
CA GLY A 184 -13.48 -1.52 12.49
C GLY A 184 -12.51 -2.26 11.55
N TRP A 185 -13.02 -3.19 10.74
CA TRP A 185 -12.26 -3.93 9.72
C TRP A 185 -12.95 -3.84 8.36
N LEU A 186 -12.17 -3.95 7.29
CA LEU A 186 -12.64 -4.03 5.92
C LEU A 186 -12.06 -5.29 5.26
N THR A 187 -12.92 -6.11 4.69
CA THR A 187 -12.50 -7.15 3.74
C THR A 187 -11.99 -6.52 2.44
N GLU A 188 -11.32 -7.30 1.59
CA GLU A 188 -10.82 -6.79 0.30
C GLU A 188 -11.93 -6.23 -0.57
N LYS A 189 -13.07 -6.92 -0.61
CA LYS A 189 -14.26 -6.47 -1.34
C LYS A 189 -14.81 -5.15 -0.79
N GLU A 190 -14.84 -5.00 0.52
CA GLU A 190 -15.36 -3.79 1.17
C GLU A 190 -14.40 -2.61 0.99
N LEU A 191 -13.09 -2.85 1.12
CA LEU A 191 -12.08 -1.83 0.84
C LEU A 191 -12.12 -1.39 -0.62
N LYS A 192 -12.22 -2.33 -1.56
CA LYS A 192 -12.40 -2.03 -2.98
C LYS A 192 -13.63 -1.17 -3.23
N SER A 193 -14.74 -1.50 -2.59
CA SER A 193 -15.99 -0.74 -2.70
C SER A 193 -15.85 0.68 -2.14
N PHE A 194 -15.15 0.81 -0.99
CA PHE A 194 -14.80 2.10 -0.41
C PHE A 194 -13.90 2.91 -1.35
N MET A 195 -12.85 2.33 -1.92
CA MET A 195 -11.94 3.01 -2.85
C MET A 195 -12.67 3.46 -4.12
N HIS A 196 -13.56 2.62 -4.64
CA HIS A 196 -14.38 2.99 -5.80
C HIS A 196 -15.29 4.18 -5.49
N HIS A 197 -15.93 4.19 -4.32
CA HIS A 197 -16.71 5.34 -3.86
C HIS A 197 -15.84 6.59 -3.71
N LEU A 198 -14.67 6.45 -3.09
CA LEU A 198 -13.71 7.52 -2.87
C LEU A 198 -13.34 8.19 -4.20
N ILE A 199 -12.90 7.39 -5.18
CA ILE A 199 -12.51 7.83 -6.53
C ILE A 199 -13.69 8.51 -7.22
N GLN A 200 -14.90 7.95 -7.17
CA GLN A 200 -16.06 8.56 -7.82
C GLN A 200 -16.47 9.91 -7.19
N SER A 201 -16.27 10.04 -5.88
CA SER A 201 -16.66 11.23 -5.11
C SER A 201 -15.63 12.36 -5.13
N CYS A 202 -14.38 12.07 -5.50
CA CYS A 202 -13.28 13.02 -5.40
C CYS A 202 -13.07 13.76 -6.73
N GLU A 203 -12.96 15.09 -6.67
CA GLU A 203 -12.83 15.96 -7.86
C GLU A 203 -11.57 15.66 -8.69
N MET A 204 -10.48 15.23 -8.06
CA MET A 204 -9.23 14.90 -8.77
C MET A 204 -9.34 13.70 -9.72
N TYR A 205 -10.42 12.93 -9.60
CA TYR A 205 -10.74 11.75 -10.40
C TYR A 205 -11.99 11.98 -11.28
N GLU A 206 -12.43 13.22 -11.44
CA GLU A 206 -13.67 13.55 -12.19
C GLU A 206 -13.67 12.97 -13.60
N ASP A 207 -12.53 12.99 -14.29
CA ASP A 207 -12.37 12.47 -15.65
C ASP A 207 -12.41 10.93 -15.72
N LEU A 208 -12.21 10.24 -14.59
CA LEU A 208 -12.25 8.78 -14.50
C LEU A 208 -13.61 8.24 -14.06
N ARG A 209 -14.53 9.09 -13.58
CA ARG A 209 -15.78 8.70 -12.91
C ARG A 209 -16.63 7.70 -13.71
N ASP A 210 -16.67 7.86 -15.03
CA ASP A 210 -17.47 7.04 -15.94
C ASP A 210 -16.63 6.02 -16.75
N GLY A 211 -15.33 5.94 -16.48
CA GLY A 211 -14.37 5.14 -17.24
C GLY A 211 -13.89 3.89 -16.50
N PRO A 212 -13.30 2.92 -17.24
CA PRO A 212 -12.66 1.76 -16.63
C PRO A 212 -11.47 2.14 -15.75
N GLY A 213 -10.85 3.31 -15.97
CA GLY A 213 -9.72 3.80 -15.17
C GLY A 213 -10.04 3.96 -13.68
N ALA A 214 -11.28 4.31 -13.30
CA ALA A 214 -11.67 4.36 -11.89
C ALA A 214 -11.65 2.96 -11.24
N VAL A 215 -12.08 1.93 -11.97
CA VAL A 215 -12.03 0.54 -11.51
C VAL A 215 -10.58 0.10 -11.31
N TYR A 216 -9.71 0.36 -12.29
CA TYR A 216 -8.29 0.00 -12.19
C TYR A 216 -7.57 0.74 -11.06
N CYS A 217 -7.85 2.03 -10.86
CA CYS A 217 -7.31 2.78 -9.71
C CYS A 217 -7.78 2.17 -8.39
N ALA A 218 -9.08 1.90 -8.25
CA ALA A 218 -9.63 1.30 -7.03
C ALA A 218 -8.99 -0.06 -6.73
N GLU A 219 -8.82 -0.89 -7.74
CA GLU A 219 -8.19 -2.21 -7.61
C GLU A 219 -6.71 -2.12 -7.29
N ALA A 220 -5.96 -1.26 -7.97
CA ALA A 220 -4.54 -1.03 -7.73
C ALA A 220 -4.29 -0.57 -6.29
N PHE A 221 -5.02 0.46 -5.83
CA PHE A 221 -4.89 0.98 -4.46
C PHE A 221 -5.26 -0.07 -3.42
N THR A 222 -6.34 -0.83 -3.65
CA THR A 222 -6.73 -1.94 -2.78
C THR A 222 -5.63 -2.99 -2.70
N SER A 223 -5.03 -3.37 -3.85
CA SER A 223 -3.95 -4.37 -3.90
C SER A 223 -2.71 -3.90 -3.15
N VAL A 224 -2.29 -2.64 -3.32
CA VAL A 224 -1.15 -2.05 -2.59
C VAL A 224 -1.42 -2.05 -1.08
N ILE A 225 -2.61 -1.63 -0.65
CA ILE A 225 -3.00 -1.62 0.78
C ILE A 225 -2.96 -3.04 1.34
N PHE A 226 -3.62 -3.99 0.70
CA PHE A 226 -3.67 -5.38 1.16
C PHE A 226 -2.28 -6.02 1.23
N PHE A 227 -1.45 -5.70 0.24
CA PHE A 227 -0.07 -6.12 0.22
C PHE A 227 0.71 -5.50 1.39
N ARG A 228 0.65 -4.18 1.55
CA ARG A 228 1.39 -3.40 2.57
C ARG A 228 1.07 -3.81 4.00
N PHE A 229 -0.20 -4.07 4.29
CA PHE A 229 -0.66 -4.46 5.64
C PHE A 229 -0.55 -5.95 5.92
N GLU A 230 0.04 -6.73 5.00
CA GLU A 230 0.29 -8.17 5.16
C GLU A 230 -0.97 -8.94 5.56
N VAL A 231 -2.06 -8.66 4.86
CA VAL A 231 -3.39 -9.23 5.16
C VAL A 231 -3.44 -10.69 4.73
N ARG A 232 -2.69 -11.58 5.39
CA ARG A 232 -2.47 -12.94 4.86
C ARG A 232 -3.32 -14.04 5.45
N ASP A 233 -4.05 -13.82 6.55
CA ASP A 233 -4.79 -14.95 7.15
C ASP A 233 -6.32 -14.80 7.14
N ASN A 234 -6.84 -13.58 7.15
CA ASN A 234 -8.29 -13.35 7.25
C ASN A 234 -8.87 -12.48 6.11
N GLY A 235 -8.04 -11.97 5.19
CA GLY A 235 -8.53 -11.09 4.13
C GLY A 235 -9.11 -9.76 4.63
N ILE A 236 -8.70 -9.30 5.82
CA ILE A 236 -9.18 -8.07 6.46
C ILE A 236 -8.08 -7.03 6.74
N VAL A 237 -8.35 -5.77 6.43
CA VAL A 237 -7.57 -4.60 6.84
C VAL A 237 -8.26 -3.95 8.03
N GLU A 238 -7.50 -3.64 9.06
CA GLU A 238 -8.02 -2.86 10.18
C GLU A 238 -8.15 -1.38 9.77
N ILE A 239 -9.35 -0.81 9.86
CA ILE A 239 -9.64 0.58 9.49
C ILE A 239 -8.69 1.53 10.23
N ARG A 240 -8.43 1.24 11.51
CA ARG A 240 -7.47 2.00 12.33
C ARG A 240 -6.08 2.04 11.70
N LYS A 241 -5.54 0.89 11.29
CA LYS A 241 -4.20 0.82 10.68
C LYS A 241 -4.16 1.59 9.36
N LEU A 242 -5.23 1.52 8.59
CA LEU A 242 -5.36 2.24 7.33
C LEU A 242 -5.38 3.76 7.53
N LEU A 243 -6.18 4.26 8.48
CA LEU A 243 -6.29 5.68 8.78
C LEU A 243 -4.99 6.27 9.33
N CYS A 244 -4.22 5.51 10.10
CA CYS A 244 -2.95 5.97 10.62
C CYS A 244 -1.77 5.69 9.66
N SER A 245 -2.04 5.38 8.38
CA SER A 245 -1.01 5.09 7.38
C SER A 245 -0.86 6.20 6.35
N LYS A 246 0.35 6.28 5.76
CA LYS A 246 0.71 7.23 4.69
C LYS A 246 -0.10 7.09 3.41
N ILE A 247 -0.70 5.93 3.19
CA ILE A 247 -1.35 5.59 1.92
C ILE A 247 -2.57 6.45 1.63
N ILE A 248 -3.41 6.79 2.62
CA ILE A 248 -4.67 7.51 2.33
C ILE A 248 -4.39 8.91 1.74
N PRO A 249 -3.52 9.75 2.35
CA PRO A 249 -3.12 11.02 1.72
C PRO A 249 -2.39 10.88 0.39
N HIS A 250 -1.61 9.81 0.19
CA HIS A 250 -1.01 9.54 -1.12
C HIS A 250 -2.06 9.36 -2.22
N ILE A 251 -3.18 8.70 -1.92
CA ILE A 251 -4.31 8.55 -2.86
C ILE A 251 -4.92 9.91 -3.23
N PHE A 252 -4.86 10.88 -2.32
CA PHE A 252 -5.37 12.23 -2.54
C PHE A 252 -4.34 13.22 -3.10
N GLY A 253 -3.11 12.77 -3.39
CA GLY A 253 -2.08 13.60 -4.02
C GLY A 253 -1.50 14.69 -3.11
N GLU A 254 -1.75 14.63 -1.80
CA GLU A 254 -1.30 15.62 -0.83
C GLU A 254 0.08 15.24 -0.28
N THR A 255 1.17 15.49 -1.02
CA THR A 255 2.53 15.31 -0.48
C THR A 255 3.60 16.17 -1.16
N ASP A 256 4.66 16.47 -0.43
CA ASP A 256 5.84 17.23 -0.86
C ASP A 256 6.60 16.50 -2.00
N GLU A 257 6.81 17.17 -3.13
CA GLU A 257 7.43 16.59 -4.34
C GLU A 257 8.85 16.02 -4.07
N ASN A 258 9.52 16.51 -3.02
CA ASN A 258 10.93 16.25 -2.75
C ASN A 258 11.27 14.91 -2.07
N ASP A 259 10.29 14.16 -1.54
CA ASP A 259 10.55 12.82 -0.99
C ASP A 259 9.95 11.74 -1.90
N TYR A 260 10.81 10.97 -2.56
CA TYR A 260 10.39 9.81 -3.33
C TYR A 260 9.91 8.71 -2.37
N ASP A 261 8.59 8.51 -2.29
CA ASP A 261 7.94 7.43 -1.57
C ASP A 261 7.29 6.45 -2.56
N VAL A 262 7.66 5.17 -2.51
CA VAL A 262 7.09 4.15 -3.41
C VAL A 262 5.60 3.98 -3.18
N ASP A 263 5.15 4.07 -1.91
CA ASP A 263 3.73 4.00 -1.58
C ASP A 263 2.97 5.18 -2.21
N ARG A 264 3.61 6.36 -2.31
CA ARG A 264 3.06 7.52 -3.02
C ARG A 264 2.91 7.27 -4.51
N VAL A 265 3.98 6.78 -5.15
CA VAL A 265 3.99 6.53 -6.59
C VAL A 265 2.92 5.51 -6.94
N PHE A 266 2.83 4.41 -6.20
CA PHE A 266 1.88 3.32 -6.47
C PHE A 266 0.45 3.59 -5.97
N CYS A 267 0.25 4.65 -5.19
CA CYS A 267 -1.09 5.16 -4.88
C CYS A 267 -1.45 6.41 -5.70
N SER A 268 -0.68 6.72 -6.75
CA SER A 268 -0.97 7.84 -7.65
C SER A 268 -1.83 7.40 -8.84
N ARG A 269 -2.86 8.20 -9.12
CA ARG A 269 -3.72 8.06 -10.32
C ARG A 269 -2.89 7.92 -11.60
N ASN A 270 -1.98 8.86 -11.83
CA ASN A 270 -1.23 8.91 -13.09
C ASN A 270 -0.38 7.67 -13.27
N HIS A 271 0.28 7.23 -12.20
CA HIS A 271 1.12 6.05 -12.24
C HIS A 271 0.32 4.77 -12.49
N VAL A 272 -0.87 4.61 -11.89
CA VAL A 272 -1.76 3.47 -12.19
C VAL A 272 -2.13 3.46 -13.67
N LEU A 273 -2.52 4.61 -14.23
CA LEU A 273 -2.93 4.71 -15.63
C LEU A 273 -1.75 4.46 -16.60
N GLU A 274 -0.56 4.98 -16.32
CA GLU A 274 0.65 4.73 -17.11
C GLU A 274 1.07 3.26 -17.07
N THR A 275 0.98 2.65 -15.88
CA THR A 275 1.28 1.23 -15.70
C THR A 275 0.26 0.35 -16.41
N MET A 276 -1.02 0.74 -16.36
CA MET A 276 -2.10 0.09 -17.09
C MET A 276 -1.91 0.22 -18.61
N ASP A 277 -1.55 1.40 -19.12
CA ASP A 277 -1.29 1.61 -20.54
C ASP A 277 -0.10 0.76 -21.02
N THR A 278 0.96 0.69 -20.22
CA THR A 278 2.11 -0.18 -20.46
C THR A 278 1.70 -1.66 -20.49
N TYR A 279 0.88 -2.07 -19.51
CA TYR A 279 0.37 -3.43 -19.41
C TYR A 279 -0.50 -3.80 -20.62
N LEU A 280 -1.43 -2.94 -21.02
CA LEU A 280 -2.34 -3.17 -22.14
C LEU A 280 -1.62 -3.15 -23.49
N THR A 281 -0.66 -2.24 -23.67
CA THR A 281 0.14 -2.15 -24.91
C THR A 281 1.02 -3.38 -25.11
N ARG A 282 1.53 -3.96 -24.02
CA ARG A 282 2.40 -5.15 -24.05
C ARG A 282 1.63 -6.47 -23.90
N GLY A 283 0.38 -6.44 -23.45
CA GLY A 283 -0.58 -7.55 -23.50
C GLY A 283 -1.10 -7.78 -24.92
N LEU A 284 -0.19 -8.15 -25.82
CA LEU A 284 -0.33 -8.12 -27.29
C LEU A 284 -1.44 -9.00 -27.88
N ASP A 285 -2.09 -9.84 -27.07
CA ASP A 285 -3.16 -10.74 -27.54
C ASP A 285 -4.57 -10.19 -27.29
N GLY A 286 -4.70 -9.06 -26.58
CA GLY A 286 -5.99 -8.43 -26.27
C GLY A 286 -6.91 -9.25 -25.36
N ASP A 287 -6.41 -10.33 -24.75
CA ASP A 287 -7.15 -11.20 -23.81
C ASP A 287 -7.13 -10.68 -22.36
N GLY A 288 -6.43 -9.56 -22.12
CA GLY A 288 -6.33 -8.93 -20.80
C GLY A 288 -5.27 -9.57 -19.90
N PHE A 289 -4.41 -10.45 -20.43
CA PHE A 289 -3.34 -11.10 -19.70
C PHE A 289 -1.97 -10.84 -20.34
N THR A 290 -0.91 -10.94 -19.54
CA THR A 290 0.46 -11.00 -20.08
C THR A 290 1.14 -12.33 -19.76
N GLY A 291 1.61 -13.00 -20.81
CA GLY A 291 2.48 -14.19 -20.71
C GLY A 291 3.96 -13.85 -20.72
N ASP A 292 4.33 -12.64 -21.14
CA ASP A 292 5.73 -12.23 -21.32
C ASP A 292 6.19 -11.31 -20.17
N VAL A 293 5.96 -11.78 -18.95
CA VAL A 293 6.22 -11.02 -17.72
C VAL A 293 7.69 -10.58 -17.63
N VAL A 294 8.60 -11.43 -18.12
CA VAL A 294 10.06 -11.20 -18.13
C VAL A 294 10.40 -9.95 -18.95
N ASN A 295 9.89 -9.84 -20.17
CA ASN A 295 10.18 -8.68 -21.03
C ASN A 295 9.47 -7.41 -20.56
N ILE A 296 8.38 -7.53 -19.79
CA ILE A 296 7.63 -6.37 -19.34
C ILE A 296 8.23 -5.75 -18.09
N LEU A 297 8.46 -6.55 -17.05
CA LEU A 297 8.80 -6.00 -15.73
C LEU A 297 10.24 -5.55 -15.70
N HIS A 298 11.22 -6.42 -15.95
CA HIS A 298 12.63 -6.05 -16.03
C HIS A 298 13.43 -7.13 -16.76
N SER A 299 14.12 -6.74 -17.84
CA SER A 299 15.04 -7.63 -18.59
C SER A 299 16.20 -8.15 -17.74
N ASP A 300 16.48 -7.47 -16.64
CA ASP A 300 17.68 -7.70 -15.83
C ASP A 300 17.39 -8.60 -14.62
N ILE A 301 16.10 -8.92 -14.38
CA ILE A 301 15.70 -9.86 -13.34
C ILE A 301 15.79 -11.28 -13.86
N LEU A 302 16.33 -12.16 -13.03
CA LEU A 302 16.62 -13.54 -13.40
C LEU A 302 15.36 -14.33 -13.83
N PRO A 303 15.33 -14.98 -15.01
CA PRO A 303 14.13 -15.67 -15.53
C PRO A 303 13.57 -16.77 -14.61
N ILE A 304 14.42 -17.44 -13.83
CA ILE A 304 13.99 -18.46 -12.87
C ILE A 304 13.05 -17.89 -11.80
N PHE A 305 13.23 -16.62 -11.41
CA PHE A 305 12.35 -15.95 -10.46
C PHE A 305 10.91 -15.90 -10.97
N PHE A 306 10.71 -15.48 -12.23
CA PHE A 306 9.37 -15.42 -12.82
C PHE A 306 8.76 -16.82 -12.96
N THR A 307 9.56 -17.81 -13.35
CA THR A 307 9.11 -19.21 -13.42
C THR A 307 8.59 -19.68 -12.05
N ARG A 308 9.33 -19.40 -10.98
CA ARG A 308 8.93 -19.74 -9.60
C ARG A 308 7.73 -18.94 -9.12
N TYR A 309 7.66 -17.66 -9.45
CA TYR A 309 6.51 -16.81 -9.15
C TYR A 309 5.23 -17.43 -9.75
N MET A 310 5.25 -17.74 -11.04
CA MET A 310 4.12 -18.33 -11.75
C MET A 310 3.71 -19.68 -11.15
N GLN A 311 4.69 -20.53 -10.79
CA GLN A 311 4.44 -21.82 -10.13
C GLN A 311 3.81 -21.66 -8.75
N LEU A 312 4.34 -20.76 -7.92
CA LEU A 312 3.86 -20.51 -6.56
C LEU A 312 2.41 -20.02 -6.54
N PHE A 313 2.05 -19.15 -7.48
CA PHE A 313 0.71 -18.58 -7.60
C PHE A 313 -0.20 -19.36 -8.55
N GLN A 314 0.25 -20.52 -9.06
CA GLN A 314 -0.49 -21.37 -10.00
C GLN A 314 -1.03 -20.58 -11.20
N ALA A 315 -0.26 -19.62 -11.68
CA ALA A 315 -0.64 -18.71 -12.75
C ALA A 315 0.04 -19.14 -14.06
N GLU A 316 -0.74 -19.25 -15.13
CA GLU A 316 -0.19 -19.41 -16.50
C GLU A 316 0.09 -18.05 -17.14
N LYS A 317 -0.70 -17.03 -16.78
CA LYS A 317 -0.51 -15.63 -17.18
C LYS A 317 -0.79 -14.72 -15.99
N LEU A 318 -0.19 -13.54 -15.98
CA LEU A 318 -0.50 -12.52 -14.97
C LEU A 318 -1.65 -11.65 -15.44
N TYR A 319 -2.62 -11.42 -14.56
CA TYR A 319 -3.57 -10.33 -14.72
C TYR A 319 -2.98 -9.04 -14.13
N PHE A 320 -3.63 -7.91 -14.42
CA PHE A 320 -3.09 -6.59 -14.11
C PHE A 320 -2.69 -6.40 -12.64
N LEU A 321 -3.40 -6.97 -11.65
CA LEU A 321 -3.09 -6.70 -10.24
C LEU A 321 -1.88 -7.48 -9.73
N GLU A 322 -1.63 -8.72 -10.15
CA GLU A 322 -0.38 -9.43 -9.86
C GLU A 322 0.77 -8.74 -10.55
N TYR A 323 0.57 -8.34 -11.81
CA TYR A 323 1.56 -7.57 -12.53
C TYR A 323 1.91 -6.29 -11.76
N TYR A 324 0.89 -5.54 -11.33
CA TYR A 324 1.06 -4.30 -10.57
C TYR A 324 1.74 -4.52 -9.21
N ARG A 325 1.37 -5.59 -8.51
CA ARG A 325 1.99 -5.98 -7.23
C ARG A 325 3.46 -6.39 -7.41
N LEU A 326 3.76 -7.14 -8.47
CA LEU A 326 5.11 -7.56 -8.75
C LEU A 326 5.97 -6.36 -9.19
N TYR A 327 5.40 -5.44 -9.98
CA TYR A 327 6.02 -4.17 -10.32
C TYR A 327 6.32 -3.32 -9.07
N TYR A 328 5.37 -3.23 -8.13
CA TYR A 328 5.58 -2.59 -6.83
C TYR A 328 6.75 -3.20 -6.06
N CYS A 329 6.91 -4.53 -6.08
CA CYS A 329 8.02 -5.20 -5.40
C CYS A 329 9.38 -4.81 -6.00
N PHE A 330 9.50 -4.78 -7.34
CA PHE A 330 10.75 -4.43 -8.00
C PHE A 330 11.09 -2.95 -7.90
N GLU A 331 10.10 -2.06 -7.96
CA GLU A 331 10.35 -0.64 -7.70
C GLU A 331 10.79 -0.42 -6.25
N ASN A 332 10.22 -1.12 -5.26
CA ASN A 332 10.75 -1.10 -3.89
C ASN A 332 12.22 -1.56 -3.83
N LEU A 333 12.58 -2.59 -4.59
CA LEU A 333 13.92 -3.16 -4.64
C LEU A 333 14.96 -2.19 -5.23
N LYS A 334 14.63 -1.51 -6.33
CA LYS A 334 15.51 -0.55 -7.00
C LYS A 334 15.79 0.71 -6.19
N ASN A 335 14.79 1.16 -5.44
CA ASN A 335 14.92 2.43 -4.72
C ASN A 335 15.91 2.36 -3.55
N GLY A 336 16.45 1.17 -3.24
CA GLY A 336 17.57 0.97 -2.30
C GLY A 336 17.30 1.43 -0.86
N LYS A 337 16.06 1.86 -0.57
CA LYS A 337 15.58 2.19 0.77
C LYS A 337 15.20 0.90 1.50
N ALA A 338 15.06 0.97 2.81
CA ALA A 338 14.60 -0.15 3.63
C ALA A 338 13.31 -0.76 3.04
N LEU A 339 13.41 -2.01 2.58
CA LEU A 339 12.29 -2.69 1.96
C LEU A 339 11.09 -2.77 2.90
N VAL A 340 9.91 -2.60 2.31
CA VAL A 340 8.65 -2.89 2.99
C VAL A 340 8.63 -4.37 3.43
N PRO A 341 8.29 -4.69 4.70
CA PRO A 341 8.25 -6.07 5.18
C PRO A 341 7.42 -7.02 4.31
N ALA A 342 6.31 -6.54 3.76
CA ALA A 342 5.47 -7.28 2.83
C ALA A 342 6.21 -7.68 1.54
N VAL A 343 7.05 -6.79 1.00
CA VAL A 343 7.91 -7.05 -0.17
C VAL A 343 8.91 -8.15 0.17
N ILE A 344 9.61 -8.02 1.31
CA ILE A 344 10.57 -9.05 1.79
C ILE A 344 9.89 -10.41 1.89
N LYS A 345 8.73 -10.48 2.54
CA LYS A 345 7.95 -11.73 2.68
C LYS A 345 7.44 -12.28 1.35
N HIS A 346 7.22 -11.43 0.36
CA HIS A 346 6.75 -11.85 -0.94
C HIS A 346 7.89 -12.41 -1.78
N LEU A 347 9.02 -11.69 -1.86
CA LEU A 347 10.22 -12.14 -2.55
C LEU A 347 10.79 -13.41 -1.89
N PHE A 348 10.82 -13.47 -0.55
CA PHE A 348 11.30 -14.65 0.18
C PHE A 348 10.53 -15.92 -0.20
N ARG A 349 9.21 -15.84 -0.30
CA ARG A 349 8.38 -17.00 -0.71
C ARG A 349 8.66 -17.49 -2.13
N VAL A 350 9.19 -16.64 -3.00
CA VAL A 350 9.53 -17.02 -4.37
C VAL A 350 10.90 -17.73 -4.42
N ILE A 351 11.85 -17.28 -3.59
CA ILE A 351 13.20 -17.86 -3.53
C ILE A 351 13.31 -19.11 -2.65
N ASP A 352 12.39 -19.28 -1.69
CA ASP A 352 12.19 -20.52 -0.92
C ASP A 352 11.52 -21.57 -1.83
N LEU A 353 12.32 -22.45 -2.43
CA LEU A 353 11.84 -23.31 -3.52
C LEU A 353 11.00 -24.49 -3.03
N ASP A 354 11.27 -24.99 -1.82
CA ASP A 354 10.57 -26.12 -1.21
C ASP A 354 9.48 -25.69 -0.21
N GLY A 355 9.46 -24.40 0.17
CA GLY A 355 8.46 -23.83 1.05
C GLY A 355 8.67 -24.19 2.52
N ASP A 356 9.89 -24.57 2.90
CA ASP A 356 10.22 -24.98 4.27
C ASP A 356 10.44 -23.78 5.22
N GLY A 357 10.40 -22.55 4.69
CA GLY A 357 10.62 -21.31 5.41
C GLY A 357 12.09 -20.90 5.50
N CYS A 358 12.98 -21.57 4.79
CA CYS A 358 14.41 -21.32 4.74
C CYS A 358 14.87 -21.10 3.29
N PHE A 359 15.93 -20.31 3.13
CA PHE A 359 16.71 -20.22 1.90
C PHE A 359 17.97 -21.06 2.12
N SER A 360 17.94 -22.28 1.60
CA SER A 360 18.97 -23.30 1.77
C SER A 360 20.14 -23.09 0.81
N ILE A 361 21.21 -23.86 1.00
CA ILE A 361 22.33 -23.90 0.04
C ILE A 361 21.88 -24.46 -1.32
N GLN A 362 20.88 -25.35 -1.34
CA GLN A 362 20.30 -25.88 -2.58
C GLN A 362 19.53 -24.79 -3.34
N ASP A 363 18.72 -23.99 -2.64
CA ASP A 363 18.00 -22.87 -3.25
C ASP A 363 18.98 -21.87 -3.85
N PHE A 364 19.99 -21.49 -3.06
CA PHE A 364 21.07 -20.63 -3.51
C PHE A 364 21.78 -21.19 -4.75
N ALA A 365 22.16 -22.46 -4.75
CA ALA A 365 22.88 -23.07 -5.86
C ALA A 365 22.06 -23.02 -7.17
N ILE A 366 20.74 -23.20 -7.09
CA ILE A 366 19.85 -23.10 -8.26
C ILE A 366 19.83 -21.66 -8.80
N PHE A 367 19.58 -20.66 -7.94
CA PHE A 367 19.59 -19.26 -8.36
C PHE A 367 20.97 -18.84 -8.89
N HIS A 368 22.05 -19.26 -8.24
CA HIS A 368 23.42 -18.97 -8.65
C HIS A 368 23.75 -19.57 -10.02
N CYS A 369 23.38 -20.83 -10.30
CA CYS A 369 23.58 -21.42 -11.63
C CYS A 369 22.91 -20.59 -12.72
N HIS A 370 21.65 -20.21 -12.52
CA HIS A 370 20.94 -19.35 -13.47
C HIS A 370 21.59 -17.97 -13.61
N MET A 371 22.06 -17.38 -12.50
CA MET A 371 22.76 -16.11 -12.51
C MET A 371 24.07 -16.19 -13.32
N MET A 372 24.85 -17.25 -13.16
CA MET A 372 26.09 -17.45 -13.90
C MET A 372 25.84 -17.63 -15.41
N ASP A 373 24.81 -18.38 -15.79
CA ASP A 373 24.43 -18.54 -17.21
C ASP A 373 24.10 -17.17 -17.86
N GLU A 374 23.43 -16.29 -17.13
CA GLU A 374 23.08 -14.95 -17.61
C GLU A 374 24.28 -13.98 -17.59
N LEU A 375 25.14 -14.04 -16.57
CA LEU A 375 26.35 -13.21 -16.49
C LEU A 375 27.36 -13.58 -17.58
N ASP A 376 27.53 -14.86 -17.88
CA ASP A 376 28.37 -15.33 -18.99
C ASP A 376 27.83 -14.78 -20.32
N ARG A 377 26.51 -14.83 -20.52
CA ARG A 377 25.82 -14.33 -21.72
C ARG A 377 25.95 -12.82 -21.91
N VAL A 378 25.80 -12.03 -20.84
CA VAL A 378 25.69 -10.57 -20.93
C VAL A 378 27.03 -9.86 -20.78
N ALA A 379 27.91 -10.36 -19.89
CA ALA A 379 29.12 -9.66 -19.48
C ALA A 379 30.40 -10.51 -19.51
N ASN A 380 30.31 -11.82 -19.80
CA ASN A 380 31.45 -12.75 -19.73
C ASN A 380 32.15 -12.68 -18.34
N VAL A 381 31.35 -12.57 -17.29
CA VAL A 381 31.77 -12.52 -15.89
C VAL A 381 31.48 -13.86 -15.23
N THR A 382 32.45 -14.38 -14.46
CA THR A 382 32.31 -15.61 -13.68
C THR A 382 32.64 -15.34 -12.22
N ILE A 383 31.75 -15.72 -11.32
CA ILE A 383 31.93 -15.55 -9.88
C ILE A 383 32.05 -16.93 -9.23
N GLU A 384 33.00 -17.09 -8.31
CA GLU A 384 33.14 -18.33 -7.56
C GLU A 384 31.97 -18.51 -6.57
N ILE A 385 31.29 -19.65 -6.65
CA ILE A 385 30.08 -19.94 -5.85
C ILE A 385 30.32 -19.81 -4.35
N ASP A 386 31.48 -20.25 -3.85
CA ASP A 386 31.82 -20.20 -2.42
C ASP A 386 31.99 -18.75 -1.94
N HIS A 387 32.66 -17.91 -2.73
CA HIS A 387 32.82 -16.49 -2.41
C HIS A 387 31.48 -15.76 -2.45
N TYR A 388 30.63 -16.08 -3.43
CA TYR A 388 29.31 -15.47 -3.57
C TYR A 388 28.37 -15.88 -2.42
N TYR A 389 28.42 -17.16 -2.05
CA TYR A 389 27.68 -17.69 -0.91
C TYR A 389 28.10 -17.01 0.39
N ASP A 390 29.40 -16.94 0.67
CA ASP A 390 29.93 -16.32 1.88
C ASP A 390 29.52 -14.84 1.95
N SER A 391 29.66 -14.09 0.86
CA SER A 391 29.26 -12.67 0.79
C SER A 391 27.77 -12.48 1.09
N LEU A 392 26.91 -13.32 0.51
CA LEU A 392 25.46 -13.23 0.68
C LEU A 392 25.02 -13.60 2.10
N PHE A 393 25.65 -14.61 2.71
CA PHE A 393 25.32 -15.07 4.06
C PHE A 393 25.90 -14.15 5.15
N ASP A 394 27.05 -13.55 4.90
CA ASP A 394 27.63 -12.50 5.75
C ASP A 394 26.73 -11.25 5.74
N LEU A 395 26.21 -10.85 4.58
CA LEU A 395 25.23 -9.76 4.46
C LEU A 395 23.98 -10.03 5.29
N ALA A 396 23.51 -11.28 5.32
CA ALA A 396 22.36 -11.71 6.10
C ALA A 396 22.68 -11.98 7.59
N ASN A 397 23.96 -11.87 7.99
CA ASN A 397 24.48 -12.21 9.31
C ASN A 397 24.07 -13.63 9.75
N VAL A 398 24.20 -14.59 8.84
CA VAL A 398 23.89 -16.01 9.07
C VAL A 398 25.19 -16.81 9.04
N PRO A 399 25.52 -17.58 10.10
CA PRO A 399 26.71 -18.41 10.09
C PRO A 399 26.70 -19.41 8.94
N ARG A 400 27.85 -19.61 8.29
CA ARG A 400 28.01 -20.56 7.18
C ARG A 400 27.40 -21.93 7.51
N GLY A 401 26.57 -22.45 6.60
CA GLY A 401 25.88 -23.74 6.76
C GLY A 401 24.62 -23.71 7.63
N SER A 402 24.26 -22.57 8.21
CA SER A 402 22.95 -22.39 8.85
C SER A 402 21.91 -21.95 7.81
N PRO A 403 20.64 -22.38 7.93
CA PRO A 403 19.59 -21.92 7.03
C PRO A 403 19.30 -20.43 7.23
N LEU A 404 19.19 -19.68 6.14
CA LEU A 404 18.73 -18.29 6.17
C LEU A 404 17.20 -18.28 6.23
N THR A 405 16.62 -17.65 7.24
CA THR A 405 15.15 -17.60 7.40
C THR A 405 14.60 -16.22 7.06
N LEU A 406 13.29 -16.15 6.81
CA LEU A 406 12.59 -14.87 6.67
C LEU A 406 12.84 -13.91 7.85
N LYS A 407 13.00 -14.44 9.07
CA LYS A 407 13.27 -13.63 10.27
C LYS A 407 14.62 -12.90 10.16
N ASN A 408 15.61 -13.51 9.50
CA ASN A 408 16.91 -12.87 9.28
C ASN A 408 16.75 -11.63 8.40
N LEU A 409 16.04 -11.76 7.27
CA LEU A 409 15.84 -10.65 6.32
C LEU A 409 14.90 -9.55 6.83
N LEU A 410 13.99 -9.87 7.74
CA LEU A 410 13.13 -8.87 8.40
C LEU A 410 13.85 -8.09 9.50
N SER A 411 15.10 -8.45 9.83
CA SER A 411 15.89 -7.72 10.81
C SER A 411 16.29 -6.34 10.26
N PRO A 412 16.08 -5.25 11.01
CA PRO A 412 16.46 -3.91 10.57
C PRO A 412 17.98 -3.71 10.40
N ALA A 413 18.79 -4.65 10.89
CA ALA A 413 20.24 -4.64 10.71
C ALA A 413 20.70 -5.16 9.33
N ILE A 414 19.79 -5.79 8.57
CA ILE A 414 20.10 -6.42 7.30
C ILE A 414 19.58 -5.56 6.16
N ASP A 415 20.43 -5.30 5.17
CA ASP A 415 20.00 -4.70 3.92
C ASP A 415 19.39 -5.77 3.02
N ALA A 416 18.09 -6.00 3.24
CA ALA A 416 17.32 -6.96 2.45
C ALA A 416 17.24 -6.58 0.97
N ALA A 417 17.34 -5.29 0.61
CA ALA A 417 17.33 -4.87 -0.79
C ALA A 417 18.57 -5.38 -1.50
N THR A 418 19.75 -5.13 -0.93
CA THR A 418 21.01 -5.64 -1.45
C THR A 418 21.01 -7.17 -1.53
N PHE A 419 20.48 -7.86 -0.52
CA PHE A 419 20.37 -9.32 -0.54
C PHE A 419 19.55 -9.83 -1.74
N PHE A 420 18.36 -9.28 -1.98
CA PHE A 420 17.55 -9.71 -3.12
C PHE A 420 18.14 -9.28 -4.46
N ASN A 421 18.78 -8.11 -4.54
CA ASN A 421 19.46 -7.67 -5.75
C ASN A 421 20.60 -8.60 -6.14
N MET A 422 21.41 -9.05 -5.17
CA MET A 422 22.43 -10.07 -5.44
C MET A 422 21.83 -11.38 -5.97
N ILE A 423 20.67 -11.81 -5.49
CA ILE A 423 20.08 -13.08 -5.96
C ILE A 423 19.38 -12.93 -7.31
N LEU A 424 18.79 -11.75 -7.58
CA LEU A 424 17.79 -11.60 -8.64
C LEU A 424 18.19 -10.66 -9.77
N ASP A 425 19.04 -9.64 -9.54
CA ASP A 425 19.31 -8.56 -10.50
C ASP A 425 20.72 -8.71 -11.12
N ILE A 426 20.75 -9.06 -12.40
CA ILE A 426 21.98 -9.28 -13.17
C ILE A 426 22.79 -7.98 -13.29
N THR A 427 22.12 -6.85 -13.57
CA THR A 427 22.77 -5.55 -13.75
C THR A 427 23.39 -5.09 -12.44
N TYR A 428 22.73 -5.34 -11.31
CA TYR A 428 23.28 -5.06 -10.00
C TYR A 428 24.58 -5.84 -9.76
N VAL A 429 24.59 -7.15 -10.01
CA VAL A 429 25.78 -7.99 -9.82
C VAL A 429 26.94 -7.54 -10.72
N VAL A 430 26.68 -7.26 -12.00
CA VAL A 430 27.69 -6.72 -12.92
C VAL A 430 28.28 -5.40 -12.42
N SER A 431 27.44 -4.52 -11.85
CA SER A 431 27.90 -3.24 -11.31
C SER A 431 28.83 -3.40 -10.11
N GLN A 432 28.55 -4.35 -9.22
CA GLN A 432 29.38 -4.63 -8.03
C GLN A 432 30.76 -5.17 -8.43
N GLU A 433 30.81 -6.12 -9.36
CA GLU A 433 32.07 -6.70 -9.85
C GLU A 433 32.95 -5.65 -10.55
N ASN A 434 32.36 -4.76 -11.34
CA ASN A 434 33.10 -3.68 -12.00
C ASN A 434 33.67 -2.66 -11.00
N CYS A 435 32.94 -2.36 -9.92
CA CYS A 435 33.42 -1.47 -8.87
C CYS A 435 34.58 -2.11 -8.08
N GLY A 436 34.50 -3.39 -7.72
CA GLY A 436 35.57 -4.09 -7.01
C GLY A 436 36.88 -4.17 -7.82
N ASN A 437 36.77 -4.39 -9.13
CA ASN A 437 37.95 -4.43 -10.00
C ASN A 437 38.64 -3.06 -10.11
N ALA A 438 37.87 -1.96 -10.17
CA ALA A 438 38.43 -0.62 -10.27
C ALA A 438 39.21 -0.20 -9.01
N GLU A 439 38.78 -0.65 -7.83
CA GLU A 439 39.51 -0.40 -6.57
C GLU A 439 40.83 -1.20 -6.53
N SER A 440 40.81 -2.46 -6.99
CA SER A 440 42.01 -3.31 -7.03
C SER A 440 43.09 -2.86 -8.03
N GLU A 441 42.74 -2.12 -9.08
CA GLU A 441 43.70 -1.53 -10.03
C GLU A 441 44.30 -0.20 -9.52
N SER A 442 43.72 0.37 -8.47
CA SER A 442 44.17 1.64 -7.88
C SER A 442 45.11 1.48 -6.68
N GLU A 443 45.28 0.25 -6.19
CA GLU A 443 46.29 -0.17 -5.20
C GLU A 443 47.53 -0.76 -5.88
#